data_AF-A0A3D4NS97-F1
#
_entry.id   AF-A0A3D4NS97-F1
#
_cell.length_a   1.000
_cell.length_b   1.000
_cell.length_c   1.000
_cell.angle_alpha   90.00
_cell.angle_beta   90.00
_cell.angle_gamma   90.00
#
_symmetry.space_group_name_H-M   'P 1'
#
loop_
_entity.id
_entity.type
_entity.pdbx_description
1 polymer ?
#
loop_
_entity_poly.entity_id
_entity_poly.type
_entity_poly.pdbx_seq_one_letter_code
_entity_poly.pdbx_strand_id
1 'polypeptide(L)'
;PQKKNPDIAELARGKAGRLIGNLTGLLSTLKSLPLSYNRDLSEDKHSVLDSVDTLLLVLPAMAGMVATMQVNVEELRRQAPLGFTLATEVADWLALRGVPFKE
;
A
#
# COMPACT_ATOMS: atom_id res chain seq x y z
N PRO A 1 -7.14 -26.56 10.77
CA PRO A 1 -6.66 -25.61 11.81
C PRO A 1 -5.47 -24.72 11.41
N GLN A 2 -4.66 -25.08 10.40
CA GLN A 2 -3.49 -24.29 9.98
C GLN A 2 -3.81 -23.11 9.03
N LYS A 3 -4.94 -23.14 8.34
CA LYS A 3 -5.33 -22.06 7.43
C LYS A 3 -5.89 -20.88 8.24
N LYS A 4 -5.16 -19.77 8.27
CA LYS A 4 -5.63 -18.47 8.76
C LYS A 4 -5.82 -17.55 7.55
N ASN A 5 -6.93 -16.83 7.49
CA ASN A 5 -7.21 -15.88 6.42
C ASN A 5 -6.65 -14.50 6.81
N PRO A 6 -6.06 -13.74 5.86
CA PRO A 6 -5.54 -12.40 6.13
C PRO A 6 -6.67 -11.35 6.01
N ASP A 7 -7.79 -11.55 6.71
CA ASP A 7 -9.03 -10.76 6.55
C ASP A 7 -8.78 -9.25 6.74
N ILE A 8 -7.94 -8.87 7.70
CA ILE A 8 -7.56 -7.47 7.96
C ILE A 8 -6.90 -6.84 6.73
N ALA A 9 -5.94 -7.54 6.12
CA ALA A 9 -5.24 -7.05 4.93
C ALA A 9 -6.17 -7.00 3.70
N GLU A 10 -7.05 -7.98 3.55
CA GLU A 10 -8.04 -8.02 2.46
C GLU A 10 -9.03 -6.86 2.56
N LEU A 11 -9.57 -6.61 3.76
CA LEU A 11 -10.48 -5.50 4.03
C LEU A 11 -9.79 -4.15 3.87
N ALA A 12 -8.54 -4.01 4.33
CA ALA A 12 -7.75 -2.79 4.14
C ALA A 12 -7.55 -2.48 2.64
N ARG A 13 -7.21 -3.50 1.84
CA ARG A 13 -7.09 -3.37 0.38
C ARG A 13 -8.41 -2.97 -0.27
N GLY A 14 -9.54 -3.58 0.13
CA GLY A 14 -10.86 -3.20 -0.37
C GLY A 14 -11.24 -1.76 -0.02
N LYS A 15 -10.95 -1.33 1.22
CA LYS A 15 -11.23 0.03 1.71
C LYS A 15 -10.39 1.10 1.03
N ALA A 16 -9.21 0.76 0.48
CA ALA A 16 -8.44 1.70 -0.34
C ALA A 16 -9.23 2.19 -1.56
N GLY A 17 -10.00 1.32 -2.22
CA GLY A 17 -10.88 1.70 -3.32
C GLY A 17 -11.95 2.71 -2.92
N ARG A 18 -12.50 2.58 -1.70
CA ARG A 18 -13.47 3.54 -1.14
C ARG A 18 -12.85 4.93 -0.98
N LEU A 19 -11.63 5.02 -0.44
CA LEU A 19 -10.92 6.29 -0.28
C LEU A 19 -10.61 6.96 -1.62
N ILE A 20 -10.22 6.17 -2.64
CA ILE A 20 -10.03 6.67 -4.01
C ILE A 20 -11.33 7.26 -4.55
N GLY A 21 -12.46 6.58 -4.33
CA GLY A 21 -13.79 7.07 -4.71
C GLY A 21 -14.16 8.38 -4.01
N ASN A 22 -13.95 8.45 -2.70
CA ASN A 22 -14.22 9.66 -1.91
C ASN A 22 -13.41 10.87 -2.40
N LEU A 23 -12.11 10.69 -2.67
CA LEU A 23 -11.27 11.75 -3.23
C LEU A 23 -11.76 12.19 -4.61
N THR A 24 -12.02 11.23 -5.50
CA THR A 24 -12.45 11.51 -6.88
C THR A 24 -13.80 12.22 -6.91
N GLY A 25 -14.74 11.80 -6.06
CA GLY A 25 -16.03 12.45 -5.88
C GLY A 25 -15.87 13.89 -5.41
N LEU A 26 -15.07 14.12 -4.35
CA LEU A 26 -14.83 15.47 -3.83
C LEU A 26 -14.19 16.39 -4.87
N LEU A 27 -13.16 15.93 -5.59
CA LEU A 27 -12.55 16.71 -6.68
C LEU A 27 -13.54 17.04 -7.79
N SER A 28 -14.46 16.12 -8.08
CA SER A 28 -15.50 16.33 -9.10
C SER A 28 -16.55 17.35 -8.65
N THR A 29 -16.96 17.33 -7.37
CA THR A 29 -17.81 18.36 -6.76
C THR A 29 -17.14 19.73 -6.83
N LEU A 30 -15.84 19.79 -6.55
CA LEU A 30 -15.08 21.05 -6.53
C LEU A 30 -14.80 21.64 -7.92
N LYS A 31 -14.90 20.83 -8.98
CA LYS A 31 -14.53 21.22 -10.33
C LYS A 31 -15.44 22.35 -10.85
N SER A 32 -14.81 23.42 -11.33
CA SER A 32 -15.49 24.54 -12.02
C SER A 32 -16.53 25.30 -11.18
N LEU A 33 -16.47 25.22 -9.85
CA LEU A 33 -17.30 26.03 -8.96
C LEU A 33 -16.90 27.51 -9.06
N PRO A 34 -17.83 28.42 -9.42
CA PRO A 34 -17.55 29.85 -9.38
C PRO A 34 -17.40 30.32 -7.94
N LEU A 35 -16.66 31.41 -7.73
CA LEU A 35 -16.60 32.06 -6.42
C LEU A 35 -17.94 32.80 -6.14
N SER A 36 -18.42 32.91 -4.91
CA SER A 36 -17.84 32.44 -3.63
C SER A 36 -18.55 31.17 -3.12
N TYR A 37 -19.25 31.20 -1.99
CA TYR A 37 -19.97 30.04 -1.45
C TYR A 37 -21.06 29.54 -2.40
N ASN A 38 -21.08 28.24 -2.64
CA ASN A 38 -22.14 27.52 -3.34
C ASN A 38 -22.66 26.39 -2.44
N ARG A 39 -23.95 26.04 -2.57
CA ARG A 39 -24.58 25.03 -1.72
C ARG A 39 -24.03 23.63 -1.96
N ASP A 40 -23.48 23.36 -3.14
CA ASP A 40 -22.74 22.14 -3.52
C ASP A 40 -21.63 21.80 -2.50
N LEU A 41 -21.06 22.81 -1.84
CA LEU A 41 -20.08 22.64 -0.76
C LEU A 41 -20.66 21.94 0.49
N SER A 42 -21.96 21.62 0.54
CA SER A 42 -22.49 20.75 1.59
C SER A 42 -21.97 19.31 1.50
N GLU A 43 -21.58 18.86 0.30
CA GLU A 43 -21.13 17.49 0.01
C GLU A 43 -19.69 17.20 0.50
N ASP A 44 -18.93 18.23 0.91
CA ASP A 44 -17.54 18.10 1.33
C ASP A 44 -17.34 17.17 2.54
N LYS A 45 -18.25 17.26 3.51
CA LYS A 45 -18.16 16.60 4.82
C LYS A 45 -18.29 15.09 4.71
N HIS A 46 -19.21 14.60 3.88
CA HIS A 46 -19.54 13.17 3.83
C HIS A 46 -18.34 12.34 3.40
N SER A 47 -17.71 12.72 2.28
CA SER A 47 -16.54 12.01 1.74
C SER A 47 -15.32 12.09 2.66
N VAL A 48 -15.12 13.22 3.34
CA VAL A 48 -13.98 13.43 4.25
C VAL A 48 -14.17 12.64 5.55
N LEU A 49 -15.34 12.77 6.20
CA LEU A 49 -15.63 12.06 7.45
C LEU A 49 -15.59 10.55 7.25
N ASP A 50 -16.16 10.05 6.17
CA ASP A 50 -16.11 8.62 5.85
C ASP A 50 -14.68 8.10 5.63
N SER A 51 -13.82 8.92 5.02
CA SER A 51 -12.41 8.57 4.84
C SER A 51 -11.66 8.53 6.18
N VAL A 52 -11.93 9.48 7.07
CA VAL A 52 -11.37 9.52 8.43
C VAL A 52 -11.83 8.32 9.24
N ASP A 53 -13.13 8.04 9.28
CA ASP A 53 -13.70 6.89 9.99
C ASP A 53 -13.12 5.56 9.48
N THR A 54 -12.96 5.46 8.16
CA THR A 54 -12.34 4.29 7.53
C THR A 54 -10.89 4.12 7.99
N LEU A 55 -10.10 5.19 8.04
CA LEU A 55 -8.71 5.14 8.49
C LEU A 55 -8.59 4.84 9.98
N LEU A 56 -9.46 5.43 10.82
CA LEU A 56 -9.51 5.16 12.25
C LEU A 56 -9.81 3.69 12.57
N LEU A 57 -10.51 2.99 11.69
CA LEU A 57 -10.71 1.54 11.80
C LEU A 57 -9.56 0.71 11.23
N VAL A 58 -9.03 1.08 10.07
CA VAL A 58 -8.01 0.29 9.36
C VAL A 58 -6.65 0.38 10.05
N LEU A 59 -6.23 1.56 10.50
CA LEU A 59 -4.88 1.77 11.03
C LEU A 59 -4.60 0.95 12.30
N PRO A 60 -5.46 0.94 13.35
CA PRO A 60 -5.23 0.11 14.52
C PRO A 60 -5.27 -1.39 14.21
N ALA A 61 -6.16 -1.82 13.31
CA ALA A 61 -6.25 -3.23 12.90
C ALA A 61 -4.98 -3.69 12.17
N MET A 62 -4.48 -2.89 11.21
CA MET A 62 -3.23 -3.16 10.50
C MET A 62 -2.02 -3.15 11.45
N ALA A 63 -1.96 -2.19 12.37
CA ALA A 63 -0.90 -2.12 13.37
C ALA A 63 -0.88 -3.39 14.25
N GLY A 64 -2.04 -3.84 14.74
CA GLY A 64 -2.15 -5.07 15.52
C GLY A 64 -1.77 -6.32 14.72
N MET A 65 -2.17 -6.39 13.45
CA MET A 65 -1.78 -7.48 12.55
C MET A 65 -0.26 -7.56 12.37
N VAL A 66 0.40 -6.42 12.12
CA VAL A 66 1.86 -6.37 11.96
C VAL A 66 2.57 -6.68 13.28
N ALA A 67 2.09 -6.13 14.40
CA ALA A 67 2.68 -6.36 15.71
C ALA A 67 2.64 -7.83 16.16
N THR A 68 1.64 -8.58 15.70
CA THR A 68 1.46 -10.00 16.04
C THR A 68 1.96 -10.97 14.96
N MET A 69 2.44 -10.45 13.83
CA MET A 69 2.96 -11.24 12.73
C MET A 69 4.23 -11.98 13.14
N GLN A 70 4.31 -13.27 12.77
CA GLN A 70 5.52 -14.06 12.92
C GLN A 70 6.12 -14.31 11.54
N VAL A 71 7.39 -13.97 11.38
CA VAL A 71 8.14 -14.14 10.13
C VAL A 71 8.91 -15.45 10.17
N ASN A 72 8.70 -16.33 9.18
CA ASN A 72 9.53 -17.52 9.00
C ASN A 72 10.86 -17.14 8.32
N VAL A 73 11.82 -16.70 9.14
CA VAL A 73 13.14 -16.23 8.67
C VAL A 73 13.93 -17.32 7.96
N GLU A 74 13.80 -18.57 8.39
CA GLU A 74 14.51 -19.70 7.77
C GLU A 74 14.03 -19.94 6.35
N GLU A 75 12.70 -19.99 6.15
CA GLU A 75 12.14 -20.16 4.80
C GLU A 75 12.44 -18.96 3.91
N LEU A 76 12.35 -17.72 4.43
CA LEU A 76 12.76 -16.53 3.67
C LEU A 76 14.23 -16.58 3.25
N ARG A 77 15.13 -17.00 4.15
CA ARG A 77 16.56 -17.15 3.84
C ARG A 77 16.80 -18.24 2.79
N ARG A 78 16.08 -19.35 2.88
CA ARG A 78 16.15 -20.45 1.90
C ARG A 78 15.69 -20.01 0.51
N GLN A 79 14.66 -19.17 0.44
CA GLN A 79 14.12 -18.66 -0.83
C GLN A 79 14.95 -17.52 -1.44
N ALA A 80 15.60 -16.69 -0.61
CA ALA A 80 16.33 -15.51 -1.07
C ALA A 80 17.33 -15.72 -2.23
N PRO A 81 18.17 -16.78 -2.26
CA PRO A 81 19.12 -17.01 -3.36
C PRO A 81 18.52 -17.75 -4.56
N LEU A 82 17.26 -18.20 -4.49
CA LEU A 82 16.64 -18.94 -5.59
C LEU A 82 16.47 -18.03 -6.81
N GLY A 83 16.61 -18.61 -8.01
CA GLY A 83 16.49 -17.86 -9.26
C GLY A 83 17.73 -17.06 -9.63
N PHE A 84 18.91 -17.41 -9.09
CA PHE A 84 20.19 -16.74 -9.37
C PHE A 84 20.16 -15.24 -9.09
N THR A 85 19.42 -14.83 -8.05
CA THR A 85 19.30 -13.42 -7.64
C THR A 85 20.66 -12.78 -7.35
N LEU A 86 21.64 -13.58 -6.91
CA LEU A 86 23.01 -13.13 -6.65
C LEU A 86 23.88 -12.93 -7.91
N ALA A 87 23.35 -13.18 -9.11
CA ALA A 87 24.10 -12.98 -10.35
C ALA A 87 24.45 -11.51 -10.60
N THR A 88 23.59 -10.59 -10.15
CA THR A 88 23.86 -9.14 -10.21
C THR A 88 25.09 -8.80 -9.36
N GLU A 89 25.23 -9.36 -8.17
CA GLU A 89 26.36 -9.15 -7.27
C GLU A 89 27.65 -9.72 -7.86
N VAL A 90 27.57 -10.83 -8.60
CA VAL A 90 28.73 -11.37 -9.35
C VAL A 90 29.12 -10.43 -10.48
N ALA A 91 28.17 -9.87 -11.22
CA ALA A 91 28.44 -8.88 -12.27
C ALA A 91 29.07 -7.60 -11.69
N ASP A 92 28.54 -7.10 -10.57
CA ASP A 92 29.08 -5.94 -9.85
C ASP A 92 30.50 -6.23 -9.34
N TRP A 93 30.74 -7.42 -8.80
CA TRP A 93 32.06 -7.84 -8.34
C TRP A 93 33.08 -7.91 -9.49
N LEU A 94 32.67 -8.40 -10.67
CA LEU A 94 33.51 -8.42 -11.87
C LEU A 94 33.81 -7.01 -12.36
N ALA A 95 32.80 -6.12 -12.36
CA ALA A 95 32.95 -4.72 -12.74
C ALA A 95 33.94 -3.98 -11.84
N LEU A 96 33.86 -4.18 -10.53
CA LEU A 96 34.83 -3.63 -9.57
C LEU A 96 36.26 -4.12 -9.79
N ARG A 97 36.43 -5.27 -10.47
CA ARG A 97 37.73 -5.83 -10.85
C ARG A 97 38.17 -5.45 -12.26
N GLY A 98 37.48 -4.49 -12.88
CA GLY A 98 37.84 -3.93 -14.17
C GLY A 98 37.30 -4.70 -15.36
N VAL A 99 36.39 -5.67 -15.16
CA VAL A 99 35.68 -6.34 -16.27
C VAL A 99 34.54 -5.41 -16.73
N PRO A 100 34.52 -4.95 -18.00
CA PRO A 100 33.44 -4.10 -18.49
C PRO A 100 32.08 -4.82 -18.42
N PHE A 101 31.01 -4.07 -18.09
CA PHE A 101 29.64 -4.60 -17.94
C PHE A 101 28.99 -5.06 -19.26
N LYS A 102 29.76 -5.17 -20.37
CA LYS A 102 29.21 -5.34 -21.71
C LYS A 102 30.07 -6.25 -22.60
N GLU A 103 29.49 -7.40 -22.93
CA GLU A 103 29.43 -8.02 -24.28
C GLU A 103 27.98 -8.43 -24.54
#